data_AF-A0A293MGD0-F1
#
_entry.id   AF-A0A293MGD0-F1
#
_cell.length_a   1.000
_cell.length_b   1.000
_cell.length_c   1.000
_cell.angle_alpha   90.00
_cell.angle_beta   90.00
_cell.angle_gamma   90.00
#
_symmetry.space_group_name_H-M   'P 1'
#
loop_
_entity.id
_entity.type
_entity.pdbx_description
1 polymer ?
#
loop_
_entity_poly.entity_id
_entity_poly.type
_entity_poly.pdbx_seq_one_letter_code
_entity_poly.pdbx_strand_id
1 'polypeptide(L)'
;MWRIRTGGNECKQKSALTMYRERKCNIEKEDIYDNSRGSSLLFEARTGMLRTKSHWAKFSTGSDTACTLCTGAAETAEHVILHCAGITPQPATQEMREAVGFGDDQGRKNNSAVQCTKDRLSYWWPTTRSQK
;
A
#
# COMPACT_ATOMS: atom_id res chain seq x y z
N MET A 1 -20.45 -23.44 -18.85
CA MET A 1 -20.71 -21.98 -18.79
C MET A 1 -20.31 -21.49 -17.41
N TRP A 2 -19.10 -20.98 -17.24
CA TRP A 2 -18.61 -20.50 -15.93
C TRP A 2 -19.17 -19.10 -15.68
N ARG A 3 -20.06 -18.99 -14.70
CA ARG A 3 -20.64 -17.72 -14.27
C ARG A 3 -19.62 -17.02 -13.38
N ILE A 4 -19.05 -15.91 -13.85
CA ILE A 4 -18.18 -15.08 -13.01
C ILE A 4 -19.06 -14.51 -11.90
N ARG A 5 -18.84 -15.00 -10.67
CA ARG A 5 -19.45 -14.47 -9.46
C ARG A 5 -18.85 -13.08 -9.24
N THR A 6 -19.54 -12.03 -9.66
CA THR A 6 -19.27 -10.69 -9.16
C THR A 6 -19.36 -10.75 -7.64
N GLY A 7 -18.36 -10.21 -6.94
CA GLY A 7 -18.27 -10.23 -5.48
C GLY A 7 -19.42 -9.47 -4.83
N GLY A 8 -20.59 -10.11 -4.75
CA GLY A 8 -21.81 -9.54 -4.20
C GLY A 8 -21.75 -9.50 -2.68
N ASN A 9 -21.80 -8.28 -2.14
CA ASN A 9 -22.15 -7.90 -0.77
C ASN A 9 -21.18 -8.20 0.40
N GLU A 10 -20.34 -9.23 0.38
CA GLU A 10 -19.43 -9.50 1.53
C GLU A 10 -18.28 -8.47 1.69
N CYS A 11 -17.87 -7.79 0.60
CA CYS A 11 -16.89 -6.71 0.65
C CYS A 11 -17.45 -5.40 1.24
N LYS A 12 -18.77 -5.26 1.43
CA LYS A 12 -19.37 -3.99 1.89
C LYS A 12 -19.04 -3.65 3.34
N GLN A 13 -18.76 -4.64 4.19
CA GLN A 13 -18.55 -4.46 5.63
C GLN A 13 -17.08 -4.32 6.06
N LYS A 14 -16.11 -4.57 5.17
CA LYS A 14 -14.68 -4.58 5.53
C LYS A 14 -14.05 -3.21 5.29
N SER A 15 -13.79 -2.45 6.36
CA SER A 15 -13.17 -1.11 6.31
C SER A 15 -11.80 -1.09 5.62
N ALA A 16 -11.05 -2.20 5.67
CA ALA A 16 -9.75 -2.31 5.01
C ALA A 16 -9.84 -2.25 3.47
N LEU A 17 -10.98 -2.62 2.88
CA LEU A 17 -11.18 -2.64 1.42
C LEU A 17 -11.78 -1.34 0.87
N THR A 18 -12.01 -0.33 1.71
CA THR A 18 -12.68 0.92 1.34
C THR A 18 -12.04 1.58 0.12
N MET A 19 -10.72 1.79 0.15
CA MET A 19 -9.98 2.43 -0.94
C MET A 19 -10.04 1.61 -2.23
N TYR A 20 -9.89 0.29 -2.15
CA TYR A 20 -9.99 -0.58 -3.33
C TYR A 20 -11.40 -0.58 -3.92
N ARG A 21 -12.44 -0.64 -3.08
CA ARG A 21 -13.85 -0.63 -3.50
C ARG A 21 -14.23 0.68 -4.17
N GLU A 22 -13.83 1.80 -3.59
CA GLU A 22 -14.19 3.13 -4.09
C GLU A 22 -13.50 3.47 -5.40
N ARG A 23 -12.35 2.86 -5.68
CA ARG A 23 -11.48 3.28 -6.79
C ARG A 23 -11.26 2.23 -7.86
N LYS A 24 -11.51 0.93 -7.60
CA LYS A 24 -11.44 -0.12 -8.61
C LYS A 24 -12.84 -0.50 -9.09
N CYS A 25 -13.32 0.22 -10.10
CA CYS A 25 -14.65 0.04 -10.67
C CYS A 25 -14.75 -1.15 -11.64
N ASN A 26 -13.64 -1.58 -12.26
CA ASN A 26 -13.61 -2.65 -13.26
C ASN A 26 -12.76 -3.86 -12.83
N ILE A 27 -13.23 -5.06 -13.16
CA ILE A 27 -12.48 -6.32 -12.96
C ILE A 27 -11.57 -6.52 -14.16
N GLU A 28 -10.44 -5.83 -14.17
CA GLU A 28 -9.44 -5.90 -15.24
C GLU A 28 -8.03 -6.16 -14.70
N LYS A 29 -7.15 -6.63 -15.58
CA LYS A 29 -5.74 -6.83 -15.28
C LYS A 29 -5.09 -5.47 -15.08
N GLU A 30 -4.36 -5.33 -13.99
CA GLU A 30 -3.55 -4.15 -13.70
C GLU A 30 -2.16 -4.35 -14.30
N ASP A 31 -1.69 -3.36 -15.04
CA ASP A 31 -0.38 -3.31 -15.71
C ASP A 31 0.76 -2.87 -14.79
N ILE A 32 0.43 -2.33 -13.61
CA ILE A 32 1.41 -1.81 -12.65
C ILE A 32 2.20 -2.89 -11.87
N TYR A 33 1.95 -4.18 -12.09
CA TYR A 33 2.58 -5.27 -11.34
C TYR A 33 3.63 -6.03 -12.18
N ASP A 34 4.83 -6.20 -11.63
CA ASP A 34 6.00 -6.81 -12.30
C ASP A 34 6.57 -8.03 -11.55
N ASN A 35 5.80 -8.63 -10.64
CA ASN A 35 6.21 -9.74 -9.76
C ASN A 35 7.40 -9.43 -8.83
N SER A 36 7.84 -8.18 -8.73
CA SER A 36 8.84 -7.78 -7.74
C SER A 36 8.28 -7.84 -6.31
N ARG A 37 9.20 -7.80 -5.33
CA ARG A 37 8.83 -7.61 -3.91
C ARG A 37 8.05 -6.32 -3.73
N GLY A 38 8.48 -5.23 -4.37
CA GLY A 38 7.80 -3.94 -4.36
C GLY A 38 6.36 -4.03 -4.87
N SER A 39 6.12 -4.76 -5.96
CA SER A 39 4.77 -5.02 -6.47
C SER A 39 3.90 -5.83 -5.50
N SER A 40 4.48 -6.82 -4.81
CA SER A 40 3.75 -7.59 -3.79
C SER A 40 3.34 -6.72 -2.61
N LEU A 41 4.24 -5.86 -2.13
CA LEU A 41 3.97 -4.91 -1.04
C LEU A 41 2.99 -3.81 -1.46
N LEU A 42 3.09 -3.33 -2.70
CA LEU A 42 2.13 -2.39 -3.28
C LEU A 42 0.71 -2.96 -3.27
N PHE A 43 0.56 -4.25 -3.57
CA PHE A 43 -0.75 -4.93 -3.48
C PHE A 43 -1.28 -4.94 -2.04
N GLU A 44 -0.43 -5.23 -1.05
CA GLU A 44 -0.80 -5.14 0.37
C GLU A 44 -1.23 -3.70 0.74
N ALA A 45 -0.52 -2.68 0.26
CA ALA A 45 -0.87 -1.28 0.48
C ALA A 45 -2.22 -0.90 -0.15
N ARG A 46 -2.46 -1.29 -1.41
CA ARG A 46 -3.73 -1.05 -2.11
C ARG A 46 -4.94 -1.69 -1.42
N THR A 47 -4.72 -2.81 -0.74
CA THR A 47 -5.75 -3.57 -0.02
C THR A 47 -5.86 -3.21 1.45
N GLY A 48 -5.07 -2.25 1.94
CA GLY A 48 -5.05 -1.84 3.35
C GLY A 48 -4.45 -2.88 4.31
N MET A 49 -3.72 -3.86 3.77
CA MET A 49 -3.13 -4.99 4.49
C MET A 49 -1.61 -4.90 4.59
N LEU A 50 -1.01 -3.74 4.31
CA LEU A 50 0.43 -3.55 4.45
C LEU A 50 0.84 -3.79 5.90
N ARG A 51 1.73 -4.77 6.09
CA ARG A 51 2.16 -5.31 7.38
C ARG A 51 3.13 -4.39 8.13
N THR A 52 2.70 -3.16 8.33
CA THR A 52 3.35 -2.13 9.15
C THR A 52 3.18 -2.42 10.65
N LYS A 53 4.00 -1.81 11.51
CA LYS A 53 3.84 -1.93 12.97
C LYS A 53 2.47 -1.46 13.44
N SER A 54 1.94 -0.35 12.89
CA SER A 54 0.58 0.10 13.22
C SER A 54 -0.50 -0.89 12.80
N HIS A 55 -0.30 -1.65 11.70
CA HIS A 55 -1.20 -2.73 11.33
C HIS A 55 -1.14 -3.89 12.33
N TRP A 56 0.06 -4.30 12.76
CA TRP A 56 0.26 -5.37 13.74
C TRP A 56 -0.26 -5.03 15.13
N ALA A 57 -0.14 -3.77 15.56
CA ALA A 57 -0.64 -3.32 16.86
C ALA A 57 -2.15 -3.53 17.06
N LYS A 58 -2.92 -3.67 15.97
CA LYS A 58 -4.35 -4.04 16.04
C LYS A 58 -4.58 -5.45 16.59
N PHE A 59 -3.57 -6.33 16.53
CA PHE A 59 -3.67 -7.74 16.90
C PHE A 59 -2.80 -8.10 18.11
N SER A 60 -1.93 -7.19 18.57
CA SER A 60 -1.02 -7.44 19.69
C SER A 60 -0.96 -6.23 20.63
N THR A 61 -1.54 -6.39 21.81
CA THR A 61 -1.58 -5.37 22.88
C THR A 61 -0.16 -5.01 23.32
N GLY A 62 0.13 -3.70 23.39
CA GLY A 62 1.43 -3.19 23.85
C GLY A 62 2.54 -3.16 22.79
N SER A 63 2.19 -3.38 21.52
CA SER A 63 3.17 -3.30 20.42
C SER A 63 3.66 -1.87 20.18
N ASP A 64 4.97 -1.70 20.02
CA ASP A 64 5.56 -0.46 19.52
C ASP A 64 5.08 -0.18 18.10
N THR A 65 4.59 1.04 17.87
CA THR A 65 4.13 1.51 16.56
C THR A 65 5.11 2.46 15.89
N ALA A 66 6.21 2.85 16.55
CA ALA A 66 7.14 3.82 16.03
C ALA A 66 7.90 3.30 14.81
N CYS A 67 8.02 4.14 13.78
CA CYS A 67 8.88 3.90 12.64
C CYS A 67 10.33 3.78 13.10
N THR A 68 11.03 2.74 12.63
CA THR A 68 12.45 2.54 12.97
C THR A 68 13.38 3.32 12.05
N LEU A 69 12.90 3.73 10.87
CA LEU A 69 13.70 4.41 9.86
C LEU A 69 13.72 5.92 10.05
N CYS A 70 12.66 6.50 10.61
CA CYS A 70 12.64 7.91 10.98
C CYS A 70 12.18 8.06 12.42
N THR A 71 12.75 9.03 13.12
CA THR A 71 12.43 9.29 14.52
C THR A 71 11.05 9.93 14.67
N GLY A 72 10.18 9.35 15.49
CA GLY A 72 9.04 10.04 16.09
C GLY A 72 7.67 9.93 15.40
N ALA A 73 7.57 9.24 14.26
CA ALA A 73 6.28 8.98 13.62
C ALA A 73 5.85 7.51 13.78
N ALA A 74 4.55 7.26 13.84
CA ALA A 74 4.02 5.89 13.77
C ALA A 74 4.24 5.30 12.37
N GLU A 75 4.64 4.05 12.29
CA GLU A 75 4.79 3.31 11.03
C GLU A 75 3.40 2.91 10.50
N THR A 76 2.75 3.86 9.82
CA THR A 76 1.53 3.62 9.05
C THR A 76 1.86 3.41 7.57
N ALA A 77 0.91 2.87 6.80
CA ALA A 77 1.12 2.69 5.36
C ALA A 77 1.33 4.04 4.64
N GLU A 78 0.54 5.04 5.01
CA GLU A 78 0.68 6.42 4.51
C GLU A 78 2.05 7.00 4.85
N HIS A 79 2.49 6.83 6.10
CA HIS A 79 3.81 7.28 6.52
C HIS A 79 4.93 6.64 5.69
N VAL A 80 4.94 5.31 5.57
CA VAL A 80 5.95 4.58 4.78
C VAL A 80 5.95 5.02 3.32
N ILE A 81 4.76 5.18 2.73
CA ILE A 81 4.62 5.49 1.30
C ILE A 81 4.94 6.95 1.00
N LEU A 82 4.50 7.91 1.82
CA LEU A 82 4.49 9.35 1.49
C LEU A 82 5.36 10.23 2.39
N HIS A 83 5.69 9.83 3.61
CA HIS A 83 6.24 10.79 4.60
C HIS A 83 7.54 10.37 5.28
N CYS A 84 7.88 9.08 5.22
CA CYS A 84 9.07 8.60 5.89
C CYS A 84 10.33 9.13 5.20
N ALA A 85 11.02 10.05 5.88
CA ALA A 85 12.27 10.65 5.44
C ALA A 85 13.45 9.67 5.44
N GLY A 86 13.37 8.60 6.24
CA GLY A 86 14.40 7.56 6.33
C GLY A 86 14.38 6.56 5.17
N ILE A 87 13.45 6.68 4.23
CA ILE A 87 13.33 5.82 3.04
C ILE A 87 13.80 6.59 1.81
N THR A 88 14.67 5.96 1.02
CA THR A 88 15.10 6.43 -0.30
C THR A 88 14.57 5.47 -1.38
N PRO A 89 14.03 5.95 -2.51
CA PRO A 89 13.92 7.35 -2.95
C PRO A 89 12.83 8.15 -2.21
N GLN A 90 12.88 9.49 -2.28
CA GLN A 90 11.78 10.35 -1.80
C GLN A 90 10.52 10.16 -2.65
N PRO A 91 9.31 10.33 -2.08
CA PRO A 91 8.06 10.07 -2.78
C PRO A 91 7.90 11.01 -3.98
N ALA A 92 7.48 10.45 -5.12
CA ALA A 92 7.23 11.22 -6.34
C ALA A 92 5.84 11.91 -6.39
N THR A 93 5.01 11.70 -5.38
CA THR A 93 3.69 12.34 -5.20
C THR A 93 3.37 12.47 -3.72
N GLN A 94 2.52 13.42 -3.35
CA GLN A 94 1.96 13.54 -2.00
C GLN A 94 0.58 12.87 -1.89
N GLU A 95 0.03 12.38 -3.00
CA GLU A 95 -1.30 11.82 -3.06
C GLU A 95 -1.26 10.29 -2.92
N MET A 96 -1.83 9.78 -1.82
CA MET A 96 -1.87 8.33 -1.55
C MET A 96 -2.51 7.55 -2.71
N ARG A 97 -3.55 8.12 -3.33
CA ARG A 97 -4.26 7.50 -4.46
C ARG A 97 -3.31 7.23 -5.64
N GLU A 98 -2.43 8.16 -5.95
CA GLU A 98 -1.50 8.09 -7.07
C GLU A 98 -0.34 7.15 -6.75
N ALA A 99 0.19 7.25 -5.53
CA ALA A 99 1.29 6.42 -5.04
C ALA A 99 0.93 4.92 -5.11
N VAL A 100 -0.32 4.57 -4.76
CA VAL A 100 -0.79 3.18 -4.82
C VAL A 100 -1.38 2.78 -6.19
N GLY A 101 -1.35 3.68 -7.18
CA GLY A 101 -1.70 3.37 -8.57
C GLY A 101 -3.19 3.37 -8.90
N PHE A 102 -4.00 4.13 -8.17
CA PHE A 102 -5.33 4.51 -8.66
C PHE A 102 -5.21 5.66 -9.65
N GLY A 103 -5.99 5.59 -10.73
CA GLY A 103 -6.00 6.61 -11.76
C GLY A 103 -6.69 7.90 -11.30
N ASP A 104 -6.49 8.96 -12.07
CA ASP A 104 -7.30 10.17 -12.01
C ASP A 104 -8.74 9.91 -12.47
N ASP A 105 -9.56 10.96 -12.56
CA ASP A 105 -10.96 10.85 -13.00
C ASP A 105 -11.10 10.34 -14.46
N GLN A 106 -10.01 10.34 -15.23
CA GLN A 106 -9.93 9.79 -16.59
C GLN A 106 -9.31 8.38 -16.60
N GLY A 107 -9.01 7.81 -15.44
CA GLY A 107 -8.38 6.49 -15.29
C GLY A 107 -6.88 6.47 -15.59
N ARG A 108 -6.23 7.61 -15.80
CA ARG A 108 -4.79 7.70 -16.08
C ARG A 108 -4.00 7.52 -14.79
N LYS A 109 -3.05 6.58 -14.79
CA LYS A 109 -2.19 6.29 -13.63
C LYS A 109 -0.87 7.03 -13.72
N ASN A 110 -0.38 7.51 -12.59
CA ASN A 110 0.97 8.05 -12.45
C ASN A 110 1.98 6.90 -12.27
N ASN A 111 2.40 6.28 -13.38
CA ASN A 111 3.28 5.10 -13.34
C ASN A 111 4.63 5.37 -12.67
N SER A 112 5.17 6.60 -12.79
CA SER A 112 6.39 7.01 -12.08
C SER A 112 6.20 7.04 -10.56
N ALA A 113 5.05 7.53 -10.08
CA ALA A 113 4.73 7.50 -8.65
C ALA A 113 4.60 6.07 -8.14
N VAL A 114 3.91 5.21 -8.89
CA VAL A 114 3.77 3.80 -8.54
C VAL A 114 5.11 3.09 -8.48
N GLN A 115 5.99 3.32 -9.46
CA GLN A 115 7.32 2.73 -9.45
C GLN A 115 8.14 3.23 -8.26
N CYS A 116 8.12 4.54 -8.00
CA CYS A 116 8.76 5.10 -6.81
C CYS A 116 8.23 4.47 -5.51
N THR A 117 6.93 4.21 -5.40
CA THR A 117 6.34 3.52 -4.25
C THR A 117 6.83 2.08 -4.13
N LYS A 118 6.95 1.32 -5.23
CA LYS A 118 7.53 -0.02 -5.19
C LYS A 118 8.98 0.00 -4.69
N ASP A 119 9.78 0.97 -5.15
CA ASP A 119 11.18 1.11 -4.77
C ASP A 119 11.30 1.47 -3.28
N ARG A 120 10.48 2.42 -2.80
CA ARG A 120 10.36 2.79 -1.39
C ARG A 120 9.99 1.60 -0.51
N LEU A 121 8.98 0.82 -0.91
CA LEU A 121 8.55 -0.37 -0.17
C LEU A 121 9.62 -1.47 -0.18
N SER A 122 10.35 -1.61 -1.29
CA SER A 122 11.45 -2.57 -1.40
C SER A 122 12.64 -2.20 -0.52
N TYR A 123 12.90 -0.91 -0.33
CA TYR A 123 13.91 -0.41 0.62
C TYR A 123 13.47 -0.61 2.08
N TRP A 124 12.24 -0.22 2.41
CA TRP A 124 11.71 -0.27 3.77
C TRP A 124 11.65 -1.70 4.33
N TRP A 125 11.14 -2.63 3.53
CA TRP A 125 10.81 -3.98 3.97
C TRP A 125 11.94 -4.81 4.61
N PRO A 126 13.13 -4.93 4.00
CA PRO A 126 14.23 -5.64 4.64
C PRO A 126 14.74 -4.85 5.85
N THR A 127 14.86 -3.52 5.75
CA THR A 127 15.49 -2.69 6.78
C THR A 127 14.76 -2.75 8.12
N THR A 128 13.43 -2.85 8.10
CA THR A 128 12.63 -2.95 9.33
C THR A 128 12.52 -4.37 9.90
N ARG A 129 12.93 -5.40 9.13
CA ARG A 129 12.80 -6.82 9.50
C ARG A 129 14.13 -7.52 9.74
N SER A 130 15.23 -6.94 9.28
CA SER A 130 16.59 -7.41 9.55
C SER A 130 17.11 -7.04 10.94
N GLN A 131 16.41 -6.17 11.69
CA GLN A 131 16.77 -5.81 13.07
C GLN A 131 16.19 -6.78 14.13
N LYS A 132 16.12 -8.07 13.82
CA LYS A 132 15.78 -9.11 14.81
C LYS A 132 17.02 -9.67 15.46
#